data_AF-R1EVX9-F1
#
_entry.id   AF-R1EVX9-F1
#
_cell.length_a   1.000
_cell.length_b   1.000
_cell.length_c   1.000
_cell.angle_alpha   90.00
_cell.angle_beta   90.00
_cell.angle_gamma   90.00
#
_symmetry.space_group_name_H-M   'P 1'
#
loop_
_entity.id
_entity.type
_entity.pdbx_description
1 polymer ?
#
loop_
_entity_poly.entity_id
_entity_poly.type
_entity_poly.pdbx_seq_one_letter_code
_entity_poly.pdbx_strand_id
1 'polypeptide(L)'
;MEFPDLFFLFSASWLALTWLFLPSPSHDDDCIGWPSKLINEHKEFVRIYETSRFFPPPPPPHPFHLPSPYPPPSTQHPSIALAHALNRRHFALTFALDARRQYLVINNQQRIAVQNANADERFSAPVVVTAPAGDPAALFPPWFDVADRTLLSWSLAPETTVLTLRASWSASGGPMEIWPDGDSWERRWLPPRGVRPLLAGEAVWLAVFRVLLGREAGIAR
;
A
#
# COMPACT_ATOMS: atom_id res chain seq x y z
N MET A 1 -2.73 -14.33 46.99
CA MET A 1 -2.04 -13.25 46.26
C MET A 1 -1.15 -13.94 45.26
N GLU A 2 -1.62 -14.11 44.03
CA GLU A 2 -0.81 -14.73 42.97
C GLU A 2 0.09 -13.65 42.39
N PHE A 3 1.40 -13.86 42.46
CA PHE A 3 2.36 -12.99 41.80
C PHE A 3 2.22 -13.21 40.29
N PRO A 4 2.07 -12.16 39.47
CA PRO A 4 2.11 -12.33 38.03
C PRO A 4 3.46 -12.95 37.65
N ASP A 5 3.39 -13.97 36.80
CA ASP A 5 4.53 -14.76 36.37
C ASP A 5 5.62 -13.83 35.79
N LEU A 6 6.83 -13.85 36.34
CA LEU A 6 7.94 -12.97 35.93
C LEU A 6 8.21 -13.07 34.42
N PHE A 7 7.94 -14.23 33.84
CA PHE A 7 8.01 -14.47 32.41
C PHE A 7 7.03 -13.60 31.60
N PHE A 8 5.80 -13.41 32.10
CA PHE A 8 4.80 -12.56 31.47
C PHE A 8 5.23 -11.09 31.49
N LEU A 9 5.73 -10.60 32.63
CA LEU A 9 6.20 -9.22 32.76
C LEU A 9 7.40 -8.92 31.86
N PHE A 10 8.34 -9.87 31.75
CA PHE A 10 9.48 -9.76 30.85
C PHE A 10 9.04 -9.75 29.38
N SER A 11 8.15 -10.68 28.99
CA SER A 11 7.63 -10.78 27.62
C SER A 11 6.83 -9.54 27.22
N ALA A 12 5.99 -9.02 28.11
CA ALA A 12 5.23 -7.80 27.89
C ALA A 12 6.14 -6.57 27.77
N SER A 13 7.18 -6.49 28.59
CA SER A 13 8.16 -5.39 28.55
C SER A 13 9.01 -5.43 27.28
N TRP A 14 9.43 -6.62 26.85
CA TRP A 14 10.13 -6.81 25.57
C TRP A 14 9.24 -6.43 24.39
N LEU A 15 7.99 -6.90 24.36
CA LEU A 15 7.01 -6.54 23.33
C LEU A 15 6.77 -5.02 23.29
N ALA A 16 6.59 -4.38 24.45
CA ALA A 16 6.42 -2.93 24.56
C ALA A 16 7.65 -2.15 24.07
N LEU A 17 8.86 -2.65 24.36
CA LEU A 17 10.10 -2.06 23.85
C LEU A 17 10.23 -2.24 22.34
N THR A 18 9.95 -3.42 21.80
CA THR A 18 9.94 -3.64 20.34
C THR A 18 8.88 -2.80 19.64
N TRP A 19 7.75 -2.54 20.30
CA TRP A 19 6.68 -1.68 19.79
C TRP A 19 7.14 -0.23 19.60
N LEU A 20 7.95 0.31 20.52
CA LEU A 20 8.51 1.67 20.39
C LEU A 20 9.43 1.83 19.16
N PHE A 21 9.95 0.73 18.62
CA PHE A 21 10.81 0.73 17.43
C PHE A 21 10.08 0.33 16.15
N LEU A 22 8.80 -0.08 16.22
CA LEU A 22 8.05 -0.34 15.02
C LEU A 22 7.73 0.98 14.31
N PRO A 23 7.85 1.02 12.98
CA PRO A 23 7.34 2.13 12.18
C PRO A 23 5.80 2.07 12.21
N SER A 24 5.20 2.50 13.32
CA SER A 24 3.76 2.59 13.46
C SER A 24 3.26 3.71 12.55
N PRO A 25 2.34 3.45 11.61
CA PRO A 25 1.76 4.51 10.82
C PRO A 25 1.01 5.48 11.74
N SER A 26 1.01 6.75 11.36
CA SER A 26 0.30 7.79 12.11
C SER A 26 -1.19 7.45 12.20
N HIS A 27 -1.75 7.56 13.40
CA HIS A 27 -3.18 7.45 13.65
C HIS A 27 -4.00 8.47 12.82
N ASP A 28 -3.36 9.56 12.40
CA ASP A 28 -3.93 10.63 11.56
C ASP A 28 -3.63 10.46 10.05
N ASP A 29 -3.51 9.23 9.53
CA ASP A 29 -3.31 9.01 8.10
C ASP A 29 -4.57 9.33 7.28
N ASP A 30 -4.71 10.59 6.90
CA ASP A 30 -5.74 11.15 6.00
C ASP A 30 -5.60 10.69 4.53
N CYS A 31 -4.68 9.77 4.24
CA CYS A 31 -4.30 9.28 2.91
C CYS A 31 -3.62 10.31 2.00
N ILE A 32 -3.48 11.57 2.42
CA ILE A 32 -3.00 12.67 1.58
C ILE A 32 -1.96 13.49 2.34
N GLY A 33 -2.32 14.25 3.37
CA GLY A 33 -1.46 15.13 4.13
C GLY A 33 -0.28 14.42 4.82
N TRP A 34 -0.52 13.31 5.52
CA TRP A 34 0.56 12.60 6.21
C TRP A 34 1.58 11.97 5.24
N PRO A 35 1.15 11.21 4.19
CA PRO A 35 2.06 10.74 3.15
C PRO A 35 2.80 11.89 2.46
N SER A 36 2.11 13.00 2.15
CA SER A 36 2.74 14.19 1.55
C SER A 36 3.91 14.68 2.40
N LYS A 37 3.70 14.78 3.72
CA LYS A 37 4.72 15.28 4.65
C LYS A 37 5.94 14.36 4.67
N LEU A 38 5.75 13.05 4.81
CA LEU A 38 6.88 12.11 4.88
C LEU A 38 7.65 12.02 3.57
N ILE A 39 6.95 12.04 2.44
CA ILE A 39 7.57 12.08 1.10
C ILE A 39 8.41 13.36 0.95
N ASN A 40 7.89 14.52 1.38
CA ASN A 40 8.63 15.79 1.37
C ASN A 40 9.90 15.74 2.23
N GLU A 41 9.85 15.03 3.36
CA GLU A 41 11.00 14.79 4.24
C GLU A 41 11.97 13.72 3.70
N HIS A 42 11.73 13.20 2.49
CA HIS A 42 12.51 12.10 1.88
C HIS A 42 12.54 10.84 2.75
N LYS A 43 11.49 10.62 3.54
CA LYS A 43 11.33 9.44 4.40
C LYS A 43 10.52 8.39 3.67
N GLU A 44 10.89 7.14 3.92
CA GLU A 44 10.01 6.02 3.60
C GLU A 44 8.85 5.95 4.60
N PHE A 45 7.72 5.43 4.15
CA PHE A 45 6.58 5.18 5.02
C PHE A 45 5.89 3.89 4.62
N VAL A 46 5.33 3.20 5.62
CA VAL A 46 4.60 1.94 5.45
C VAL A 46 3.12 2.23 5.60
N ARG A 47 2.30 1.71 4.69
CA ARG A 47 0.84 1.69 4.80
C ARG A 47 0.31 0.28 4.76
N ILE A 48 -0.69 0.04 5.59
CA ILE A 48 -1.35 -1.25 5.72
C ILE A 48 -2.73 -1.15 5.09
N TYR A 49 -3.05 -2.12 4.26
CA TYR A 49 -4.28 -2.15 3.48
C TYR A 49 -5.02 -3.45 3.73
N GLU A 50 -6.35 -3.37 3.72
CA GLU A 50 -7.19 -4.54 3.80
C GLU A 50 -7.28 -5.23 2.43
N THR A 51 -6.90 -6.51 2.37
CA THR A 51 -6.86 -7.30 1.12
C THR A 51 -8.22 -7.30 0.41
N SER A 52 -9.31 -7.52 1.14
CA SER A 52 -10.69 -7.60 0.61
C SER A 52 -11.16 -6.30 -0.05
N ARG A 53 -10.64 -5.15 0.39
CA ARG A 53 -11.05 -3.83 -0.10
C ARG A 53 -10.43 -3.48 -1.46
N PHE A 54 -9.18 -3.90 -1.66
CA PHE A 54 -8.42 -3.57 -2.87
C PHE A 54 -8.36 -4.73 -3.86
N PHE A 55 -8.47 -5.96 -3.35
CA PHE A 55 -8.47 -7.20 -4.11
C PHE A 55 -9.62 -8.08 -3.61
N PRO A 56 -10.89 -7.73 -3.90
CA PRO A 56 -12.04 -8.48 -3.41
C PRO A 56 -12.02 -9.92 -3.92
N PRO A 57 -12.42 -10.90 -3.08
CA PRO A 57 -12.53 -12.28 -3.53
C PRO A 57 -13.61 -12.41 -4.62
N PRO A 58 -13.54 -13.46 -5.44
CA PRO A 58 -14.60 -13.72 -6.40
C PRO A 58 -15.96 -13.83 -5.72
N PRO A 59 -17.03 -13.31 -6.35
CA PRO A 59 -18.37 -13.59 -5.87
C PRO A 59 -18.56 -15.11 -5.84
N PRO A 60 -19.25 -15.66 -4.82
CA PRO A 60 -19.53 -17.08 -4.77
C PRO A 60 -20.28 -17.49 -6.04
N PRO A 61 -20.04 -18.69 -6.58
CA PRO A 61 -20.76 -19.16 -7.75
C PRO A 61 -22.26 -19.10 -7.46
N HIS A 62 -22.99 -18.32 -8.24
CA HIS A 62 -24.44 -18.26 -8.10
C HIS A 62 -25.00 -19.66 -8.37
N PRO A 63 -25.87 -20.20 -7.49
CA PRO A 63 -26.50 -21.51 -7.69
C PRO A 63 -27.38 -21.56 -8.95
N PHE A 64 -27.69 -20.39 -9.52
CA PHE A 64 -28.37 -20.24 -10.79
C PHE A 64 -27.39 -19.64 -11.80
N HIS A 65 -27.22 -20.30 -12.96
CA HIS A 65 -26.39 -19.88 -14.10
C HIS A 65 -26.90 -18.57 -14.77
N LEU A 66 -27.30 -17.58 -14.00
CA LEU A 66 -27.55 -16.25 -14.52
C LEU A 66 -26.19 -15.62 -14.84
N PRO A 67 -26.04 -14.99 -16.02
CA PRO A 67 -24.84 -14.24 -16.32
C PRO A 67 -24.66 -13.17 -15.24
N SER A 68 -23.56 -13.28 -14.49
CA SER A 68 -23.21 -12.28 -13.48
C SER A 68 -23.14 -10.91 -14.16
N PRO A 69 -23.88 -9.89 -13.67
CA PRO A 69 -23.72 -8.52 -14.17
C PRO A 69 -22.36 -7.94 -13.79
N TYR A 70 -21.65 -8.58 -12.86
CA TYR A 70 -20.29 -8.25 -12.51
C TYR A 70 -19.34 -8.98 -13.46
N PRO A 71 -18.36 -8.28 -14.06
CA PRO A 71 -17.31 -8.94 -14.80
C PRO A 71 -16.67 -10.01 -13.89
N PRO A 72 -16.25 -11.16 -14.44
CA PRO A 72 -15.45 -12.10 -13.67
C PRO A 72 -14.28 -11.31 -13.06
N PRO A 73 -13.87 -11.61 -11.82
CA PRO A 73 -12.67 -11.04 -11.25
C PRO A 73 -11.47 -11.63 -12.01
N SER A 74 -11.15 -11.06 -13.15
CA SER A 74 -10.07 -11.56 -14.00
C SER A 74 -8.74 -10.97 -13.55
N THR A 75 -7.71 -11.82 -13.69
CA THR A 75 -6.27 -11.58 -13.49
C THR A 75 -5.78 -11.08 -12.14
N GLN A 76 -6.50 -11.34 -11.04
CA GLN A 76 -5.84 -11.32 -9.73
C GLN A 76 -4.75 -12.39 -9.71
N HIS A 77 -3.55 -12.01 -9.27
CA HIS A 77 -2.43 -12.95 -9.15
C HIS A 77 -2.83 -14.10 -8.21
N PRO A 78 -2.45 -15.37 -8.49
CA PRO A 78 -2.85 -16.53 -7.68
C PRO A 78 -2.55 -16.40 -6.18
N SER A 79 -1.52 -15.63 -5.82
CA SER A 79 -1.18 -15.32 -4.42
C SER A 79 -2.27 -14.54 -3.68
N ILE A 80 -3.08 -13.73 -4.36
CA ILE A 80 -4.22 -13.03 -3.75
C ILE A 80 -5.31 -14.02 -3.37
N ALA A 81 -5.63 -14.97 -4.26
CA ALA A 81 -6.58 -16.03 -3.96
C ALA A 81 -6.10 -16.89 -2.79
N LEU A 82 -4.80 -17.20 -2.75
CA LEU A 82 -4.18 -17.88 -1.61
C LEU A 82 -4.25 -17.03 -0.34
N ALA A 83 -3.98 -15.73 -0.41
CA ALA A 83 -4.08 -14.82 0.72
C ALA A 83 -5.49 -14.82 1.32
N HIS A 84 -6.55 -14.82 0.49
CA HIS A 84 -7.93 -14.99 0.95
C HIS A 84 -8.17 -16.35 1.60
N ALA A 85 -7.71 -17.43 0.98
CA ALA A 85 -7.87 -18.80 1.51
C ALA A 85 -7.17 -18.98 2.87
N LEU A 86 -6.04 -18.29 3.08
CA LEU A 86 -5.28 -18.27 4.33
C LEU A 86 -5.75 -17.17 5.31
N ASN A 87 -6.89 -16.50 5.04
CA ASN A 87 -7.43 -15.41 5.86
C ASN A 87 -6.42 -14.27 6.13
N ARG A 88 -5.57 -13.94 5.15
CA ARG A 88 -4.63 -12.82 5.21
C ARG A 88 -5.36 -11.53 4.88
N ARG A 89 -5.92 -10.95 5.93
CA ARG A 89 -6.78 -9.77 5.84
C ARG A 89 -6.04 -8.49 5.48
N HIS A 90 -4.73 -8.42 5.75
CA HIS A 90 -3.96 -7.21 5.54
C HIS A 90 -2.65 -7.46 4.81
N PHE A 91 -2.20 -6.44 4.07
CA PHE A 91 -0.87 -6.39 3.45
C PHE A 91 -0.21 -5.02 3.65
N ALA A 92 1.11 -4.99 3.63
CA ALA A 92 1.92 -3.79 3.81
C ALA A 92 2.59 -3.33 2.51
N LEU A 93 2.49 -2.03 2.21
CA LEU A 93 3.32 -1.39 1.18
C LEU A 93 4.19 -0.31 1.81
N THR A 94 5.47 -0.35 1.48
CA THR A 94 6.45 0.69 1.77
C THR A 94 6.59 1.58 0.55
N PHE A 95 6.49 2.88 0.74
CA PHE A 95 6.67 3.88 -0.30
C PHE A 95 7.83 4.78 0.06
N ALA A 96 8.67 5.08 -0.92
CA ALA A 96 9.74 6.07 -0.81
C ALA A 96 9.82 6.87 -2.10
N LEU A 97 10.20 8.14 -2.02
CA LEU A 97 10.44 8.98 -3.19
C LEU A 97 11.93 9.20 -3.37
N ASP A 98 12.47 8.71 -4.49
CA ASP A 98 13.78 9.15 -4.98
C ASP A 98 13.58 10.45 -5.75
N ALA A 99 13.64 11.57 -5.04
CA ALA A 99 13.41 12.89 -5.63
C ALA A 99 14.51 13.30 -6.63
N ARG A 100 15.72 12.72 -6.53
CA ARG A 100 16.82 13.02 -7.46
C ARG A 100 16.57 12.41 -8.82
N ARG A 101 16.01 11.19 -8.84
CA ARG A 101 15.68 10.45 -10.06
C ARG A 101 14.20 10.54 -10.45
N GLN A 102 13.40 11.21 -9.64
CA GLN A 102 11.95 11.36 -9.79
C GLN A 102 11.23 10.02 -9.91
N TYR A 103 11.59 9.06 -9.05
CA TYR A 103 10.94 7.75 -8.97
C TYR A 103 10.21 7.57 -7.64
N LEU A 104 8.97 7.08 -7.71
CA LEU A 104 8.34 6.42 -6.58
C LEU A 104 8.87 4.99 -6.48
N VAL A 105 9.40 4.63 -5.34
CA VAL A 105 9.88 3.28 -5.02
C VAL A 105 8.83 2.58 -4.15
N ILE A 106 8.41 1.39 -4.57
CA ILE A 106 7.44 0.55 -3.84
C ILE A 106 8.14 -0.72 -3.35
N ASN A 107 8.06 -0.98 -2.05
CA ASN A 107 8.66 -2.13 -1.35
C ASN A 107 10.15 -2.33 -1.64
N ASN A 108 10.88 -1.26 -2.00
CA ASN A 108 12.27 -1.34 -2.48
C ASN A 108 12.50 -2.30 -3.66
N GLN A 109 11.43 -2.67 -4.38
CA GLN A 109 11.46 -3.63 -5.48
C GLN A 109 11.23 -2.94 -6.83
N GLN A 110 10.24 -2.05 -6.87
CA GLN A 110 9.76 -1.46 -8.12
C GLN A 110 9.93 0.06 -8.09
N ARG A 111 10.28 0.62 -9.25
CA ARG A 111 10.48 2.06 -9.44
C ARG A 111 9.56 2.54 -10.54
N ILE A 112 8.74 3.54 -10.21
CA ILE A 112 7.77 4.11 -11.14
C ILE A 112 8.09 5.58 -11.29
N ALA A 113 8.22 6.05 -12.54
CA ALA A 113 8.49 7.45 -12.81
C ALA A 113 7.34 8.31 -12.26
N VAL A 114 7.66 9.36 -11.51
CA VAL A 114 6.62 10.24 -10.97
C VAL A 114 5.96 11.06 -12.07
N GLN A 115 6.72 11.40 -13.10
CA GLN A 115 6.24 12.10 -14.28
C GLN A 115 6.13 11.14 -15.43
N ASN A 116 5.08 11.31 -16.24
CA ASN A 116 5.01 10.61 -17.50
C ASN A 116 5.79 11.38 -18.58
N ALA A 117 6.72 10.69 -19.23
CA ALA A 117 7.42 11.23 -20.40
C ALA A 117 6.50 11.35 -21.62
N ASN A 118 5.44 10.54 -21.68
CA ASN A 118 4.46 10.53 -22.75
C ASN A 118 3.09 10.98 -22.23
N ALA A 119 2.63 12.18 -22.62
CA ALA A 119 1.35 12.73 -22.17
C ALA A 119 0.13 11.93 -22.65
N ASP A 120 0.29 11.14 -23.72
CA ASP A 120 -0.78 10.27 -24.23
C ASP A 120 -0.92 8.98 -23.42
N GLU A 121 0.16 8.58 -22.73
CA GLU A 121 0.09 7.50 -21.76
C GLU A 121 -0.48 8.05 -20.45
N ARG A 122 -1.62 7.51 -20.02
CA ARG A 122 -2.21 7.87 -18.73
C ARG A 122 -1.88 6.87 -17.64
N PHE A 123 -1.32 5.72 -18.01
CA PHE A 123 -1.10 4.60 -17.09
C PHE A 123 0.20 3.89 -17.38
N SER A 124 0.81 3.35 -16.33
CA SER A 124 2.00 2.52 -16.47
C SER A 124 1.61 1.15 -17.04
N ALA A 125 2.63 0.40 -17.47
CA ALA A 125 2.54 -1.05 -17.51
C ALA A 125 2.23 -1.60 -16.09
N PRO A 126 1.61 -2.80 -15.98
CA PRO A 126 1.48 -3.49 -14.71
C PRO A 126 2.82 -3.67 -14.00
N VAL A 127 2.81 -3.45 -12.69
CA VAL A 127 3.97 -3.54 -11.82
C VAL A 127 3.69 -4.60 -10.76
N VAL A 128 4.55 -5.61 -10.68
CA VAL A 128 4.38 -6.71 -9.73
C VAL A 128 5.26 -6.45 -8.50
N VAL A 129 4.65 -6.42 -7.31
CA VAL A 129 5.33 -6.22 -6.02
C VAL A 129 5.00 -7.37 -5.07
N THR A 130 5.98 -7.75 -4.26
CA THR A 130 5.80 -8.69 -3.15
C THR A 130 5.65 -7.90 -1.87
N ALA A 131 4.56 -8.09 -1.16
CA ALA A 131 4.17 -7.35 0.04
C ALA A 131 4.08 -8.28 1.26
N PRO A 132 4.60 -7.87 2.43
CA PRO A 132 4.28 -8.53 3.70
C PRO A 132 2.77 -8.64 3.88
N ALA A 133 2.29 -9.82 4.26
CA ALA A 133 0.89 -10.10 4.51
C ALA A 133 0.72 -10.73 5.89
N GLY A 134 -0.39 -10.44 6.55
CA GLY A 134 -0.64 -10.91 7.91
C GLY A 134 -2.11 -10.91 8.28
N ASP A 135 -2.43 -11.68 9.31
CA ASP A 135 -3.73 -11.60 10.00
C ASP A 135 -3.51 -10.95 11.38
N PRO A 136 -4.06 -9.74 11.61
CA PRO A 136 -3.93 -9.06 12.90
C PRO A 136 -4.84 -9.65 13.99
N ALA A 137 -5.77 -10.56 13.65
CA ALA A 137 -6.83 -10.99 14.57
C ALA A 137 -6.44 -12.11 15.54
N ALA A 138 -5.33 -12.85 15.30
CA ALA A 138 -5.12 -14.12 15.99
C ALA A 138 -4.30 -14.05 17.28
N LEU A 139 -3.39 -13.07 17.43
CA LEU A 139 -2.32 -13.17 18.45
C LEU A 139 -2.04 -11.88 19.24
N PHE A 140 -2.60 -10.74 18.84
CA PHE A 140 -2.22 -9.45 19.42
C PHE A 140 -3.39 -8.79 20.16
N PRO A 141 -3.11 -8.08 21.27
CA PRO A 141 -4.14 -7.36 21.99
C PRO A 141 -4.88 -6.33 21.11
N PRO A 142 -6.16 -6.05 21.38
CA PRO A 142 -6.99 -5.17 20.54
C PRO A 142 -6.55 -3.69 20.57
N TRP A 143 -5.74 -3.29 21.54
CA TRP A 143 -5.20 -1.92 21.64
C TRP A 143 -3.96 -1.67 20.76
N PHE A 144 -3.41 -2.70 20.12
CA PHE A 144 -2.41 -2.49 19.08
C PHE A 144 -3.09 -2.00 17.80
N ASP A 145 -2.47 -1.05 17.11
CA ASP A 145 -2.95 -0.62 15.80
C ASP A 145 -2.98 -1.82 14.84
N VAL A 146 -3.91 -1.81 13.88
CA VAL A 146 -3.99 -2.84 12.83
C VAL A 146 -2.64 -2.98 12.12
N ALA A 147 -1.93 -1.85 11.94
CA ALA A 147 -0.68 -1.87 11.26
C ALA A 147 0.44 -2.55 12.03
N ASP A 148 0.59 -2.22 13.31
CA ASP A 148 1.56 -2.87 14.19
C ASP A 148 1.29 -4.37 14.27
N ARG A 149 0.01 -4.75 14.41
CA ARG A 149 -0.39 -6.16 14.44
C ARG A 149 -0.07 -6.87 13.14
N THR A 150 -0.24 -6.22 12.00
CA THR A 150 0.08 -6.82 10.70
C THR A 150 1.59 -7.03 10.56
N LEU A 151 2.41 -6.04 10.90
CA LEU A 151 3.87 -6.13 10.82
C LEU A 151 4.45 -7.11 11.85
N LEU A 152 3.90 -7.16 13.07
CA LEU A 152 4.27 -8.14 14.08
C LEU A 152 3.82 -9.56 13.72
N SER A 153 2.61 -9.72 13.18
CA SER A 153 2.13 -11.01 12.66
C SER A 153 3.09 -11.54 11.60
N TRP A 154 3.50 -10.65 10.69
CA TRP A 154 4.49 -10.95 9.67
C TRP A 154 5.88 -11.26 10.24
N SER A 155 6.36 -10.54 11.25
CA SER A 155 7.68 -10.82 11.82
C SER A 155 7.75 -12.18 12.54
N LEU A 156 6.63 -12.63 13.12
CA LEU A 156 6.52 -13.96 13.74
C LEU A 156 6.35 -15.07 12.70
N ALA A 157 5.60 -14.82 11.64
CA ALA A 157 5.37 -15.75 10.54
C ALA A 157 5.51 -15.01 9.20
N PRO A 158 6.74 -14.96 8.63
CA PRO A 158 7.02 -14.21 7.42
C PRO A 158 6.23 -14.73 6.23
N GLU A 159 5.10 -14.07 5.96
CA GLU A 159 4.23 -14.37 4.84
C GLU A 159 4.14 -13.20 3.89
N THR A 160 4.10 -13.50 2.60
CA THR A 160 4.07 -12.47 1.57
C THR A 160 2.99 -12.77 0.56
N THR A 161 2.37 -11.72 0.05
CA THR A 161 1.47 -11.78 -1.09
C THR A 161 2.07 -11.03 -2.28
N VAL A 162 1.88 -11.56 -3.48
CA VAL A 162 2.24 -10.87 -4.71
C VAL A 162 1.05 -10.05 -5.18
N LEU A 163 1.27 -8.77 -5.43
CA LEU A 163 0.28 -7.79 -5.86
C LEU A 163 0.66 -7.30 -7.25
N THR A 164 -0.33 -7.17 -8.13
CA THR A 164 -0.18 -6.47 -9.40
C THR A 164 -0.79 -5.08 -9.26
N LEU A 165 0.02 -4.05 -9.47
CA LEU A 165 -0.32 -2.64 -9.31
C LEU A 165 -0.15 -1.90 -10.63
N ARG A 166 -0.73 -0.71 -10.73
CA ARG A 166 -0.54 0.20 -11.85
C ARG A 166 -0.51 1.64 -11.37
N ALA A 167 0.31 2.47 -11.98
CA ALA A 167 0.28 3.90 -11.77
C ALA A 167 -0.63 4.58 -12.78
N SER A 168 -1.29 5.65 -12.37
CA SER A 168 -2.05 6.55 -13.24
C SER A 168 -1.60 7.99 -13.08
N TRP A 169 -1.50 8.72 -14.19
CA TRP A 169 -1.21 10.15 -14.22
C TRP A 169 -2.39 10.91 -14.82
N SER A 170 -2.64 12.12 -14.34
CA SER A 170 -3.59 13.00 -15.00
C SER A 170 -3.02 13.46 -16.35
N ALA A 171 -3.90 13.73 -17.33
CA ALA A 171 -3.53 14.07 -18.72
C ALA A 171 -2.61 15.29 -18.87
N SER A 172 -2.47 16.11 -17.83
CA SER A 172 -1.58 17.27 -17.79
C SER A 172 -0.28 17.00 -17.04
N GLY A 173 0.09 15.72 -16.87
CA GLY A 173 1.18 15.29 -16.00
C GLY A 173 0.91 15.59 -14.52
N GLY A 174 -0.36 15.67 -14.10
CA GLY A 174 -0.73 16.00 -12.72
C GLY A 174 -0.56 14.81 -11.76
N PRO A 175 -1.34 14.76 -10.65
CA PRO A 175 -1.07 13.87 -9.53
C PRO A 175 -0.98 12.40 -9.95
N MET A 176 0.12 11.75 -9.56
CA MET A 176 0.37 10.32 -9.79
C MET A 176 -0.30 9.47 -8.72
N GLU A 177 -1.17 8.55 -9.11
CA GLU A 177 -1.84 7.63 -8.18
C GLU A 177 -1.38 6.19 -8.39
N ILE A 178 -1.41 5.38 -7.32
CA ILE A 178 -1.16 3.94 -7.38
C ILE A 178 -2.46 3.18 -7.13
N TRP A 179 -2.73 2.20 -7.98
CA TRP A 179 -3.95 1.40 -7.95
C TRP A 179 -3.65 -0.10 -8.07
N PRO A 180 -4.57 -0.97 -7.60
CA PRO A 180 -4.60 -2.36 -8.02
C PRO A 180 -4.77 -2.46 -9.55
N ASP A 181 -4.04 -3.38 -10.18
CA ASP A 181 -4.27 -3.73 -11.58
C ASP A 181 -5.55 -4.58 -11.73
N GLY A 182 -6.07 -4.66 -12.96
CA GLY A 182 -7.30 -5.40 -13.27
C GLY A 182 -7.98 -4.95 -14.57
N ASP A 183 -8.93 -5.73 -15.05
CA ASP A 183 -9.55 -5.55 -16.37
C ASP A 183 -10.24 -4.19 -16.61
N SER A 184 -10.57 -3.46 -15.55
CA SER A 184 -11.18 -2.12 -15.68
C SER A 184 -10.25 -1.15 -16.41
N TRP A 185 -8.94 -1.37 -16.34
CA TRP A 185 -7.94 -0.56 -17.02
C TRP A 185 -8.01 -0.74 -18.54
N GLU A 186 -8.20 -1.96 -19.03
CA GLU A 186 -8.18 -2.28 -20.47
C GLU A 186 -9.40 -1.74 -21.21
N ARG A 187 -10.56 -1.66 -20.54
CA ARG A 187 -11.83 -1.36 -21.20
C ARG A 187 -12.27 0.09 -21.12
N ARG A 188 -11.85 0.84 -20.09
CA ARG A 188 -12.36 2.20 -19.87
C ARG A 188 -11.33 3.24 -19.44
N TRP A 189 -10.06 2.87 -19.24
CA TRP A 189 -9.04 3.82 -18.76
C TRP A 189 -9.49 4.55 -17.48
N LEU A 190 -10.29 3.88 -16.66
CA LEU A 190 -10.90 4.43 -15.47
C LEU A 190 -10.55 3.52 -14.29
N PRO A 191 -10.17 4.10 -13.14
CA PRO A 191 -9.92 3.32 -11.94
C PRO A 191 -11.17 2.51 -11.53
N PRO A 192 -10.98 1.39 -10.81
CA PRO A 192 -12.08 0.59 -10.30
C PRO A 192 -13.08 1.45 -9.50
N ARG A 193 -14.36 1.42 -9.87
CA ARG A 193 -15.40 2.21 -9.20
C ARG A 193 -15.54 1.78 -7.74
N GLY A 194 -15.58 2.76 -6.82
CA GLY A 194 -15.78 2.52 -5.38
C GLY A 194 -14.51 2.15 -4.61
N VAL A 195 -13.37 2.01 -5.30
CA VAL A 195 -12.06 1.80 -4.67
C VAL A 195 -11.33 3.14 -4.62
N ARG A 196 -10.57 3.40 -3.56
CA ARG A 196 -9.68 4.56 -3.45
C ARG A 196 -8.27 4.17 -3.92
N PRO A 197 -7.42 5.10 -4.38
CA PRO A 197 -6.05 4.75 -4.70
C PRO A 197 -5.31 4.25 -3.44
N LEU A 198 -4.35 3.35 -3.63
CA LEU A 198 -3.43 2.93 -2.57
C LEU A 198 -2.57 4.12 -2.13
N LEU A 199 -2.15 4.95 -3.08
CA LEU A 199 -1.47 6.21 -2.85
C LEU A 199 -2.05 7.29 -3.76
N ALA A 200 -2.53 8.39 -3.17
CA ALA A 200 -3.10 9.51 -3.92
C ALA A 200 -2.02 10.50 -4.36
N GLY A 201 -2.19 11.08 -5.54
CA GLY A 201 -1.11 11.79 -6.22
C GLY A 201 -0.85 13.22 -5.79
N GLU A 202 -1.74 13.87 -5.04
CA GLU A 202 -1.42 15.16 -4.42
C GLU A 202 -0.19 15.05 -3.50
N ALA A 203 -0.06 13.92 -2.82
CA ALA A 203 1.08 13.66 -1.94
C ALA A 203 2.41 13.52 -2.66
N VAL A 204 2.40 12.84 -3.81
CA VAL A 204 3.59 12.61 -4.62
C VAL A 204 3.95 13.88 -5.41
N TRP A 205 2.94 14.56 -5.97
CA TRP A 205 3.11 15.74 -6.81
C TRP A 205 3.63 16.96 -6.05
N LEU A 206 3.05 17.27 -4.89
CA LEU A 206 3.51 18.40 -4.07
C LEU A 206 4.97 18.24 -3.64
N ALA A 207 5.39 17.00 -3.38
CA ALA A 207 6.76 16.71 -3.00
C ALA A 207 7.74 16.89 -4.14
N VAL A 208 7.43 16.38 -5.34
CA VAL A 208 8.29 16.56 -6.52
C VAL A 208 8.35 18.03 -6.93
N PHE A 209 7.23 18.74 -6.92
CA PHE A 209 7.19 20.15 -7.31
C PHE A 209 8.05 21.04 -6.39
N ARG A 210 8.04 20.79 -5.07
CA ARG A 210 8.88 21.52 -4.11
C ARG A 210 10.37 21.25 -4.31
N VAL A 211 10.77 20.02 -4.59
CA VAL A 211 12.18 19.67 -4.84
C VAL A 211 12.67 20.34 -6.14
N LEU A 212 11.85 20.37 -7.17
CA LEU A 212 12.18 21.04 -8.43
C LEU A 212 12.33 22.56 -8.26
N LEU A 213 11.38 23.22 -7.59
CA LEU A 213 11.46 24.66 -7.33
C LEU A 213 12.62 25.03 -6.40
N GLY A 214 12.93 24.21 -5.41
CA GLY A 214 14.07 24.43 -4.52
C GLY A 214 15.42 24.36 -5.23
N ARG A 215 15.52 23.58 -6.32
CA ARG A 215 16.73 23.51 -7.15
C ARG A 215 16.95 24.75 -8.01
N GLU A 216 15.90 25.33 -8.57
CA GLU A 216 16.05 26.55 -9.39
C GLU A 216 16.46 27.77 -8.55
N ALA A 217 15.94 27.88 -7.33
CA ALA A 217 16.33 28.95 -6.41
C ALA A 217 17.81 28.90 -5.98
N GLY A 218 18.46 27.74 -6.08
CA GLY A 218 19.86 27.53 -5.70
C GLY A 218 20.88 27.76 -6.82
N ILE A 219 20.44 27.86 -8.08
CA ILE A 219 21.33 28.04 -9.25
C ILE A 219 21.51 29.54 -9.60
N ALA A 220 20.67 30.41 -9.05
CA ALA A 220 20.75 31.86 -9.24
C ALA A 220 21.70 32.59 -8.25
N ARG A 221 22.69 31.90 -7.67
CA ARG A 221 23.69 32.49 -6.77
C ARG A 221 25.11 32.22 -7.23
#